data_AF-A0A812WVF6-F1
#
_entry.id   AF-A0A812WVF6-F1
#
_cell.length_a   1.000
_cell.length_b   1.000
_cell.length_c   1.000
_cell.angle_alpha   90.00
_cell.angle_beta   90.00
_cell.angle_gamma   90.00
#
_symmetry.space_group_name_H-M   'P 1'
#
loop_
_entity.id
_entity.type
_entity.pdbx_description
1 polymer ?
#
loop_
_entity_poly.entity_id
_entity_poly.type
_entity_poly.pdbx_seq_one_letter_code
_entity_poly.pdbx_strand_id
1 'polypeptide(L)'
;MAKSAFDSGKSLIYTNESIPLLLRTNLFHMAVTSTGFNLGLWVPAGRAWDLLEGGFTKILKGLLSKRFKGETYYKLPAPAIHILTETPPLASFARKARLSLLTAMCWTAPDLLWAALQMDDDWNATIRADLEWLRSGSDQWPDLQQASWPRWHHLLKESAGWVKRKVATKITKEFGHFGREQLTLLALWSLYKRACERWPVLSEDVAPWVCRICCRAVKTKAALGAHFFKTHGRLAAYRRVTGGTVCRACGRNYWSRTRLAIHLRDSPSCTSVLHTLEATSDPFTCGLGSKGWRMAAERDFTLAIPEQQVAALDHNCERRWPEEVKRAYCAACDCLTERRVDESVPVFKRTLLEVLADFPLYYVEVREILDEIEADVRLVVDSGSNDYWTPEGAAQLLEAVRTFSAEDWTSGVELGDTPPKFATLKAFTTMVRDLNWASLLGCSGTHVTLRDASVLLDDDWEAAWDRPSEVVGNAAVRCDFWGVLPGALQKAWDLILDGHKPTVQQGLGSGFLLQQRRQHQRRQD
;
A
#
# COMPACT_ATOMS: atom_id res chain seq x y z
N MET A 1 -4.47 -9.64 -22.09
CA MET A 1 -4.55 -8.87 -23.36
C MET A 1 -4.14 -7.41 -23.17
N ALA A 2 -4.85 -6.60 -22.37
CA ALA A 2 -4.51 -5.18 -22.16
C ALA A 2 -3.04 -4.90 -21.81
N LYS A 3 -2.44 -5.65 -20.86
CA LYS A 3 -1.01 -5.52 -20.51
C LYS A 3 -0.11 -5.80 -21.72
N SER A 4 -0.42 -6.82 -22.52
CA SER A 4 0.35 -7.16 -23.72
C SER A 4 0.27 -6.04 -24.76
N ALA A 5 -0.91 -5.47 -25.01
CA ALA A 5 -1.08 -4.35 -25.94
C ALA A 5 -0.31 -3.11 -25.48
N PHE A 6 -0.29 -2.84 -24.18
CA PHE A 6 0.55 -1.80 -23.60
C PHE A 6 2.04 -2.10 -23.78
N ASP A 7 2.48 -3.32 -23.44
CA ASP A 7 3.89 -3.71 -23.50
C ASP A 7 4.44 -3.67 -24.95
N SER A 8 3.64 -4.04 -25.96
CA SER A 8 4.01 -3.93 -27.38
C SER A 8 4.30 -2.50 -27.82
N GLY A 9 3.57 -1.51 -27.31
CA GLY A 9 3.75 -0.09 -27.63
C GLY A 9 4.59 0.69 -26.61
N LYS A 10 5.14 0.01 -25.59
CA LYS A 10 5.64 0.67 -24.38
C LYS A 10 6.81 1.59 -24.62
N SER A 11 7.88 1.10 -25.26
CA SER A 11 9.10 1.88 -25.50
C SER A 11 8.89 2.96 -26.57
N LEU A 12 8.15 2.64 -27.64
CA LEU A 12 7.97 3.51 -28.79
C LEU A 12 6.96 4.64 -28.55
N ILE A 13 5.84 4.33 -27.89
CA ILE A 13 4.70 5.23 -27.75
C ILE A 13 4.50 5.64 -26.29
N TYR A 14 4.17 4.69 -25.43
CA TYR A 14 3.58 4.98 -24.12
C TYR A 14 4.56 5.57 -23.11
N THR A 15 5.85 5.26 -23.23
CA THR A 15 6.91 5.79 -22.36
C THR A 15 7.85 6.75 -23.09
N ASN A 16 7.50 7.15 -24.31
CA ASN A 16 8.30 8.11 -25.06
C ASN A 16 8.02 9.54 -24.58
N GLU A 17 9.01 10.20 -23.97
CA GLU A 17 8.87 11.55 -23.42
C GLU A 17 8.73 12.63 -24.50
N SER A 18 9.12 12.34 -25.74
CA SER A 18 8.90 13.27 -26.87
C SER A 18 7.42 13.41 -27.26
N ILE A 19 6.57 12.44 -26.87
CA ILE A 19 5.14 12.47 -27.14
C ILE A 19 4.44 13.06 -25.90
N PRO A 20 3.66 14.15 -26.04
CA PRO A 20 2.90 14.72 -24.93
C PRO A 20 2.03 13.68 -24.23
N LEU A 21 1.93 13.77 -22.89
CA LEU A 21 1.22 12.77 -22.08
C LEU A 21 -0.23 12.59 -22.54
N LEU A 22 -0.94 13.69 -22.85
CA LEU A 22 -2.32 13.65 -23.32
C LEU A 22 -2.46 12.85 -24.63
N LEU A 23 -1.52 13.01 -25.57
CA LEU A 23 -1.54 12.23 -26.81
C LEU A 23 -1.25 10.75 -26.54
N ARG A 24 -0.32 10.43 -25.64
CA ARG A 24 -0.06 9.05 -25.20
C ARG A 24 -1.29 8.42 -24.53
N THR A 25 -2.02 9.18 -23.72
CA THR A 25 -3.30 8.74 -23.14
C THR A 25 -4.34 8.46 -24.24
N ASN A 26 -4.47 9.34 -25.23
CA ASN A 26 -5.42 9.12 -26.34
C ASN A 26 -5.09 7.86 -27.14
N LEU A 27 -3.81 7.63 -27.45
CA LEU A 27 -3.35 6.39 -28.09
C LEU A 27 -3.61 5.17 -27.20
N PHE A 28 -3.40 5.30 -25.89
CA PHE A 28 -3.72 4.27 -24.91
C PHE A 28 -5.21 3.90 -24.92
N HIS A 29 -6.11 4.88 -24.98
CA HIS A 29 -7.55 4.61 -25.08
C HIS A 29 -7.92 3.85 -26.36
N MET A 30 -7.30 4.18 -27.49
CA MET A 30 -7.60 3.51 -28.76
C MET A 30 -7.11 2.06 -28.78
N ALA A 31 -5.91 1.79 -28.26
CA ALA A 31 -5.27 0.49 -28.38
C ALA A 31 -5.47 -0.44 -27.17
N VAL A 32 -5.58 0.09 -25.95
CA VAL A 32 -5.67 -0.72 -24.73
C VAL A 32 -7.12 -0.89 -24.27
N THR A 33 -7.93 0.18 -24.26
CA THR A 33 -9.34 0.07 -23.85
C THR A 33 -10.15 -0.81 -24.82
N SER A 34 -9.77 -0.84 -26.10
CA SER A 34 -10.37 -1.74 -27.11
C SER A 34 -10.13 -3.23 -26.81
N THR A 35 -9.09 -3.58 -26.05
CA THR A 35 -8.85 -4.98 -25.62
C THR A 35 -9.74 -5.42 -24.45
N GLY A 36 -10.52 -4.50 -23.87
CA GLY A 36 -11.57 -4.78 -22.89
C GLY A 36 -12.78 -5.43 -23.54
N PHE A 37 -12.57 -6.54 -24.26
CA PHE A 37 -13.66 -7.32 -24.85
C PHE A 37 -14.66 -7.68 -23.74
N ASN A 38 -15.95 -7.52 -24.05
CA ASN A 38 -17.05 -7.77 -23.12
C ASN A 38 -17.10 -6.87 -21.88
N LEU A 39 -16.42 -5.71 -21.84
CA LEU A 39 -16.55 -4.78 -20.70
C LEU A 39 -18.01 -4.37 -20.41
N GLY A 40 -18.87 -4.40 -21.44
CA GLY A 40 -20.32 -4.21 -21.33
C GLY A 40 -21.08 -5.32 -20.59
N LEU A 41 -20.44 -6.44 -20.25
CA LEU A 41 -21.04 -7.53 -19.46
C LEU A 41 -20.58 -7.53 -18.00
N TRP A 42 -19.60 -6.69 -17.64
CA TRP A 42 -19.08 -6.66 -16.27
C TRP A 42 -19.98 -5.86 -15.33
N VAL A 43 -20.26 -6.45 -14.18
CA VAL A 43 -20.87 -5.80 -13.02
C VAL A 43 -19.76 -5.10 -12.22
N PRO A 44 -19.87 -3.78 -11.92
CA PRO A 44 -18.83 -3.01 -11.26
C PRO A 44 -18.81 -3.24 -9.74
N ALA A 45 -18.79 -4.51 -9.32
CA ALA A 45 -18.83 -4.91 -7.92
C ALA A 45 -18.01 -6.20 -7.69
N GLY A 46 -17.57 -6.38 -6.44
CA GLY A 46 -16.89 -7.58 -5.99
C GLY A 46 -15.40 -7.68 -6.37
N ARG A 47 -14.75 -8.73 -5.87
CA ARG A 47 -13.30 -8.92 -5.95
C ARG A 47 -12.77 -8.98 -7.39
N ALA A 48 -13.53 -9.58 -8.30
CA ALA A 48 -13.12 -9.69 -9.70
C ALA A 48 -13.02 -8.31 -10.37
N TRP A 49 -13.99 -7.44 -10.10
CA TRP A 49 -13.98 -6.06 -10.56
C TRP A 49 -12.81 -5.26 -9.95
N ASP A 50 -12.57 -5.37 -8.63
CA ASP A 50 -11.45 -4.70 -7.96
C ASP A 50 -10.09 -5.07 -8.58
N LEU A 51 -9.91 -6.35 -8.95
CA LEU A 51 -8.70 -6.82 -9.62
C LEU A 51 -8.58 -6.24 -11.04
N LEU A 52 -9.69 -6.18 -11.77
CA LEU A 52 -9.73 -5.63 -13.13
C LEU A 52 -9.43 -4.12 -13.13
N GLU A 53 -10.11 -3.36 -12.27
CA GLU A 53 -9.90 -1.93 -12.10
C GLU A 53 -8.48 -1.62 -11.61
N GLY A 54 -8.01 -2.32 -10.58
CA GLY A 54 -6.62 -2.19 -10.12
C GLY A 54 -5.60 -2.58 -11.19
N GLY A 55 -5.93 -3.54 -12.05
CA GLY A 55 -5.14 -3.89 -13.23
C GLY A 55 -5.08 -2.75 -14.25
N PHE A 56 -6.23 -2.18 -14.61
CA PHE A 56 -6.33 -1.03 -15.51
C PHE A 56 -5.52 0.17 -14.99
N THR A 57 -5.72 0.56 -13.73
CA THR A 57 -4.95 1.67 -13.12
C THR A 57 -3.45 1.39 -13.10
N LYS A 58 -3.01 0.14 -12.90
CA LYS A 58 -1.57 -0.23 -12.98
C LYS A 58 -0.99 -0.07 -14.38
N ILE A 59 -1.76 -0.40 -15.43
CA ILE A 59 -1.30 -0.21 -16.81
C ILE A 59 -1.25 1.29 -17.13
N LEU A 60 -2.30 2.04 -16.75
CA LEU A 60 -2.38 3.48 -16.91
C LEU A 60 -1.23 4.21 -16.19
N LYS A 61 -0.88 3.77 -14.98
CA LYS A 61 0.29 4.22 -14.22
C LYS A 61 1.59 4.08 -15.02
N GLY A 62 1.69 3.08 -15.90
CA GLY A 62 2.82 2.88 -16.79
C GLY A 62 3.12 4.07 -17.71
N LEU A 63 2.11 4.87 -18.09
CA LEU A 63 2.32 6.11 -18.85
C LEU A 63 3.18 7.15 -18.11
N LEU A 64 3.18 7.06 -16.77
CA LEU A 64 3.86 7.98 -15.87
C LEU A 64 5.27 7.49 -15.47
N SER A 65 5.71 6.33 -15.92
CA SER A 65 6.94 5.68 -15.40
C SER A 65 8.25 6.41 -15.71
N LYS A 66 8.24 7.31 -16.69
CA LYS A 66 9.42 8.12 -17.05
C LYS A 66 9.42 9.47 -16.33
N ARG A 67 8.23 10.07 -16.16
CA ARG A 67 7.99 11.29 -15.40
C ARG A 67 8.23 11.11 -13.91
N PHE A 68 7.88 9.95 -13.35
CA PHE A 68 8.10 9.63 -11.94
C PHE A 68 9.08 8.45 -11.83
N LYS A 69 10.17 8.65 -11.08
CA LYS A 69 11.22 7.63 -10.87
C LYS A 69 11.23 7.15 -9.41
N GLY A 70 11.89 6.01 -9.17
CA GLY A 70 12.17 5.50 -7.82
C GLY A 70 10.91 5.19 -7.00
N GLU A 71 10.95 5.51 -5.70
CA GLU A 71 9.84 5.26 -4.78
C GLU A 71 8.59 6.07 -5.11
N THR A 72 8.74 7.28 -5.63
CA THR A 72 7.61 8.15 -5.97
C THR A 72 6.66 7.47 -6.92
N TYR A 73 7.20 6.85 -7.97
CA TYR A 73 6.39 6.07 -8.90
C TYR A 73 5.54 5.04 -8.17
N TYR A 74 6.12 4.22 -7.30
CA TYR A 74 5.38 3.15 -6.62
C TYR A 74 4.35 3.69 -5.63
N LYS A 75 4.63 4.82 -4.98
CA LYS A 75 3.76 5.48 -3.99
C LYS A 75 2.65 6.35 -4.61
N LEU A 76 2.61 6.51 -5.94
CA LEU A 76 1.50 7.20 -6.61
C LEU A 76 0.15 6.50 -6.32
N PRO A 77 -0.81 7.20 -5.71
CA PRO A 77 -2.15 6.68 -5.42
C PRO A 77 -3.00 6.63 -6.70
N ALA A 78 -3.98 5.72 -6.71
CA ALA A 78 -4.86 5.50 -7.86
C ALA A 78 -5.56 6.77 -8.36
N PRO A 79 -6.18 7.62 -7.50
CA PRO A 79 -6.86 8.82 -7.98
C PRO A 79 -5.93 9.80 -8.70
N ALA A 80 -4.71 10.00 -8.18
CA ALA A 80 -3.73 10.86 -8.82
C ALA A 80 -3.35 10.35 -10.22
N ILE A 81 -3.27 9.03 -10.42
CA ILE A 81 -2.98 8.46 -11.74
C ILE A 81 -4.08 8.84 -12.73
N HIS A 82 -5.35 8.70 -12.35
CA HIS A 82 -6.49 9.06 -13.19
C HIS A 82 -6.50 10.57 -13.53
N ILE A 83 -6.30 11.43 -12.54
CA ILE A 83 -6.25 12.89 -12.74
C ILE A 83 -5.08 13.28 -13.65
N LEU A 84 -3.86 12.81 -13.35
CA LEU A 84 -2.65 13.17 -14.09
C LEU A 84 -2.66 12.68 -15.54
N THR A 85 -3.41 11.61 -15.83
CA THR A 85 -3.56 11.07 -17.19
C THR A 85 -4.82 11.54 -17.89
N GLU A 86 -5.65 12.37 -17.24
CA GLU A 86 -6.98 12.79 -17.72
C GLU A 86 -7.87 11.61 -18.16
N THR A 87 -7.71 10.48 -17.47
CA THR A 87 -8.38 9.22 -17.78
C THR A 87 -9.43 8.90 -16.72
N PRO A 88 -10.72 8.79 -17.09
CA PRO A 88 -11.75 8.32 -16.17
C PRO A 88 -11.44 6.94 -15.56
N PRO A 89 -11.98 6.63 -14.37
CA PRO A 89 -11.94 5.27 -13.82
C PRO A 89 -12.51 4.22 -14.79
N LEU A 90 -12.13 2.95 -14.59
CA LEU A 90 -12.59 1.87 -15.47
C LEU A 90 -14.12 1.75 -15.46
N ALA A 91 -14.77 2.07 -14.34
CA ALA A 91 -16.21 2.09 -14.19
C ALA A 91 -16.91 2.98 -15.23
N SER A 92 -16.33 4.13 -15.57
CA SER A 92 -16.88 5.03 -16.60
C SER A 92 -16.83 4.41 -17.99
N PHE A 93 -15.74 3.70 -18.32
CA PHE A 93 -15.62 2.97 -19.58
C PHE A 93 -16.58 1.78 -19.64
N ALA A 94 -16.76 1.06 -18.53
CA ALA A 94 -17.68 -0.05 -18.46
C ALA A 94 -19.14 0.39 -18.60
N ARG A 95 -19.52 1.51 -17.96
CA ARG A 95 -20.83 2.15 -18.16
C ARG A 95 -21.05 2.52 -19.62
N LYS A 96 -20.08 3.18 -20.27
CA LYS A 96 -20.14 3.52 -21.70
C LYS A 96 -20.31 2.26 -22.56
N ALA A 97 -19.56 1.20 -22.27
CA ALA A 97 -19.62 -0.06 -22.99
C ALA A 97 -20.97 -0.76 -22.80
N ARG A 98 -21.51 -0.79 -21.57
CA ARG A 98 -22.84 -1.33 -21.23
C ARG A 98 -23.96 -0.63 -22.00
N LEU A 99 -23.99 0.71 -21.97
CA LEU A 99 -24.99 1.50 -22.69
C LEU A 99 -24.86 1.36 -24.21
N SER A 100 -23.62 1.22 -24.72
CA SER A 100 -23.38 0.95 -26.14
C SER A 100 -23.82 -0.46 -26.54
N LEU A 101 -23.61 -1.45 -25.68
CA LEU A 101 -24.09 -2.82 -25.85
C LEU A 101 -25.62 -2.84 -25.86
N LEU A 102 -26.27 -2.20 -24.88
CA LEU A 102 -27.73 -2.07 -24.84
C LEU A 102 -28.28 -1.43 -26.12
N THR A 103 -27.62 -0.37 -26.60
CA THR A 103 -27.96 0.27 -27.88
C THR A 103 -27.87 -0.71 -29.05
N ALA A 104 -26.80 -1.51 -29.14
CA ALA A 104 -26.64 -2.52 -30.18
C ALA A 104 -27.69 -3.65 -30.06
N MET A 105 -28.03 -4.04 -28.83
CA MET A 105 -29.05 -5.05 -28.58
C MET A 105 -30.44 -4.61 -29.07
N CYS A 106 -30.82 -3.35 -28.89
CA CYS A 106 -32.08 -2.81 -29.43
C CYS A 106 -32.16 -2.86 -30.98
N TRP A 107 -31.02 -3.01 -31.66
CA TRP A 107 -30.97 -3.15 -33.11
C TRP A 107 -31.04 -4.59 -33.59
N THR A 108 -30.26 -5.49 -32.97
CA THR A 108 -29.97 -6.80 -33.57
C THR A 108 -29.97 -7.98 -32.60
N ALA A 109 -30.24 -7.79 -31.30
CA ALA A 109 -30.18 -8.91 -30.36
C ALA A 109 -31.33 -9.91 -30.60
N PRO A 110 -31.03 -11.21 -30.68
CA PRO A 110 -32.06 -12.25 -30.78
C PRO A 110 -32.84 -12.38 -29.48
N ASP A 111 -34.09 -12.86 -29.56
CA ASP A 111 -34.97 -13.04 -28.40
C ASP A 111 -34.35 -13.92 -27.29
N LEU A 112 -33.59 -14.95 -27.69
CA LEU A 112 -32.90 -15.83 -26.75
C LEU A 112 -31.87 -15.08 -25.88
N LEU A 113 -31.16 -14.10 -26.46
CA LEU A 113 -30.21 -13.28 -25.70
C LEU A 113 -30.94 -12.37 -24.71
N TRP A 114 -32.06 -11.77 -25.12
CA TRP A 114 -32.90 -10.98 -24.21
C TRP A 114 -33.44 -11.84 -23.07
N ALA A 115 -33.93 -13.04 -23.36
CA ALA A 115 -34.40 -13.98 -22.35
C ALA A 115 -33.29 -14.37 -21.37
N ALA A 116 -32.07 -14.66 -21.86
CA ALA A 116 -30.94 -14.99 -21.01
C ALA A 116 -30.54 -13.82 -20.09
N LEU A 117 -30.49 -12.59 -20.60
CA LEU A 117 -30.16 -11.41 -19.78
C LEU A 117 -31.28 -11.06 -18.80
N GLN A 118 -32.55 -11.34 -19.11
CA GLN A 118 -33.65 -11.18 -18.16
C GLN A 118 -33.51 -12.07 -16.93
N MET A 119 -32.80 -13.20 -17.03
CA MET A 119 -32.50 -14.08 -15.90
C MET A 119 -31.30 -13.62 -15.05
N ASP A 120 -30.49 -12.68 -15.53
CA ASP A 120 -29.36 -12.11 -14.80
C ASP A 120 -29.77 -10.84 -14.05
N ASP A 121 -30.17 -11.00 -12.78
CA ASP A 121 -30.64 -9.91 -11.94
C ASP A 121 -29.55 -8.85 -11.68
N ASP A 122 -28.29 -9.26 -11.55
CA ASP A 122 -27.17 -8.37 -11.24
C ASP A 122 -26.84 -7.45 -12.42
N TRP A 123 -26.78 -8.01 -13.63
CA TRP A 123 -26.56 -7.22 -14.84
C TRP A 123 -27.75 -6.29 -15.12
N ASN A 124 -28.99 -6.77 -14.95
CA ASN A 124 -30.18 -5.93 -15.10
C ASN A 124 -30.22 -4.77 -14.10
N ALA A 125 -29.91 -5.02 -12.83
CA ALA A 125 -29.81 -3.98 -11.82
C ALA A 125 -28.74 -2.95 -12.19
N THR A 126 -27.61 -3.39 -12.71
CA THR A 126 -26.52 -2.52 -13.18
C THR A 126 -26.95 -1.64 -14.36
N ILE A 127 -27.66 -2.20 -15.35
CA ILE A 127 -28.17 -1.43 -16.49
C ILE A 127 -29.21 -0.41 -16.05
N ARG A 128 -30.14 -0.78 -15.14
CA ARG A 128 -31.11 0.18 -14.58
C ARG A 128 -30.41 1.32 -13.87
N ALA A 129 -29.36 1.04 -13.08
CA ALA A 129 -28.56 2.07 -12.43
C ALA A 129 -27.84 2.97 -13.44
N ASP A 130 -27.33 2.43 -14.55
CA ASP A 130 -26.70 3.22 -15.61
C ASP A 130 -27.71 4.09 -16.39
N LEU A 131 -28.95 3.61 -16.60
CA LEU A 131 -30.03 4.40 -17.18
C LEU A 131 -30.53 5.50 -16.22
N GLU A 132 -30.62 5.22 -14.92
CA GLU A 132 -30.93 6.24 -13.91
C GLU A 132 -29.83 7.28 -13.84
N TRP A 133 -28.58 6.82 -13.88
CA TRP A 133 -27.44 7.71 -14.01
C TRP A 133 -27.58 8.55 -15.26
N LEU A 134 -28.02 8.05 -16.43
CA LEU A 134 -28.23 8.90 -17.60
C LEU A 134 -29.32 9.95 -17.36
N ARG A 135 -30.45 9.53 -16.77
CA ARG A 135 -31.62 10.36 -16.47
C ARG A 135 -31.31 11.48 -15.47
N SER A 136 -30.43 11.26 -14.51
CA SER A 136 -30.17 12.22 -13.43
C SER A 136 -29.81 13.62 -13.96
N GLY A 137 -30.57 14.64 -13.56
CA GLY A 137 -30.34 16.03 -14.00
C GLY A 137 -30.73 16.34 -15.46
N SER A 138 -31.58 15.53 -16.10
CA SER A 138 -32.18 15.87 -17.39
C SER A 138 -33.54 15.20 -17.62
N ASP A 139 -34.57 16.02 -17.89
CA ASP A 139 -35.94 15.57 -18.20
C ASP A 139 -36.10 15.05 -19.64
N GLN A 140 -35.01 14.98 -20.41
CA GLN A 140 -35.02 14.53 -21.81
C GLN A 140 -35.10 13.01 -21.94
N TRP A 141 -34.88 12.27 -20.86
CA TRP A 141 -34.86 10.81 -20.84
C TRP A 141 -36.22 10.24 -20.42
N PRO A 142 -36.63 9.08 -20.96
CA PRO A 142 -37.84 8.39 -20.48
C PRO A 142 -37.67 7.92 -19.03
N ASP A 143 -38.78 7.70 -18.34
CA ASP A 143 -38.78 7.10 -17.01
C ASP A 143 -38.25 5.67 -17.01
N LEU A 144 -37.82 5.18 -15.84
CA LEU A 144 -37.33 3.80 -15.68
C LEU A 144 -38.42 2.78 -15.39
N GLN A 145 -39.69 3.17 -15.50
CA GLN A 145 -40.80 2.25 -15.35
C GLN A 145 -40.83 1.29 -16.53
N GLN A 146 -41.28 0.06 -16.30
CA GLN A 146 -41.42 -0.96 -17.34
C GLN A 146 -42.28 -0.47 -18.52
N ALA A 147 -43.34 0.30 -18.23
CA ALA A 147 -44.21 0.91 -19.23
C ALA A 147 -43.49 1.88 -20.19
N SER A 148 -42.35 2.45 -19.77
CA SER A 148 -41.55 3.39 -20.56
C SER A 148 -40.51 2.68 -21.44
N TRP A 149 -40.34 1.35 -21.34
CA TRP A 149 -39.37 0.60 -22.13
C TRP A 149 -39.52 0.79 -23.66
N PRO A 150 -40.73 0.80 -24.26
CA PRO A 150 -40.87 1.07 -25.69
C PRO A 150 -40.25 2.40 -26.13
N ARG A 151 -40.34 3.43 -25.27
CA ARG A 151 -39.75 4.76 -25.51
C ARG A 151 -38.22 4.71 -25.39
N TRP A 152 -37.68 3.99 -24.42
CA TRP A 152 -36.23 3.71 -24.31
C TRP A 152 -35.72 2.96 -25.53
N HIS A 153 -36.40 1.88 -25.92
CA HIS A 153 -36.04 1.06 -27.07
C HIS A 153 -36.02 1.88 -28.36
N HIS A 154 -37.06 2.68 -28.61
CA HIS A 154 -37.13 3.59 -29.75
C HIS A 154 -35.99 4.63 -29.73
N LEU A 155 -35.73 5.26 -28.58
CA LEU A 155 -34.65 6.26 -28.43
C LEU A 155 -33.27 5.65 -28.68
N LEU A 156 -32.99 4.49 -28.10
CA LEU A 156 -31.72 3.78 -28.28
C LEU A 156 -31.53 3.33 -29.73
N LYS A 157 -32.61 2.88 -30.39
CA LYS A 157 -32.58 2.45 -31.78
C LYS A 157 -32.40 3.63 -32.74
N GLU A 158 -33.31 4.58 -32.75
CA GLU A 158 -33.36 5.66 -33.74
C GLU A 158 -32.36 6.79 -33.47
N SER A 159 -31.96 6.99 -32.22
CA SER A 159 -31.12 8.12 -31.79
C SER A 159 -29.78 7.70 -31.18
N ALA A 160 -29.23 6.54 -31.57
CA ALA A 160 -27.98 5.99 -31.04
C ALA A 160 -26.80 6.99 -31.01
N GLY A 161 -26.63 7.80 -32.07
CA GLY A 161 -25.58 8.82 -32.14
C GLY A 161 -25.77 9.96 -31.14
N TRP A 162 -27.02 10.36 -30.87
CA TRP A 162 -27.33 11.34 -29.83
C TRP A 162 -27.09 10.76 -28.43
N VAL A 163 -27.52 9.53 -28.17
CA VAL A 163 -27.29 8.83 -26.89
C VAL A 163 -25.79 8.74 -26.60
N LYS A 164 -24.98 8.26 -27.56
CA LYS A 164 -23.52 8.16 -27.42
C LYS A 164 -22.87 9.51 -27.07
N ARG A 165 -23.31 10.61 -27.70
CA ARG A 165 -22.82 11.96 -27.37
C ARG A 165 -23.19 12.37 -25.95
N LYS A 166 -24.44 12.16 -25.52
CA LYS A 166 -24.88 12.49 -24.15
C LYS A 166 -24.13 11.68 -23.10
N VAL A 167 -23.93 10.38 -23.33
CA VAL A 167 -23.11 9.51 -22.46
C VAL A 167 -21.69 10.07 -22.32
N ALA A 168 -21.05 10.41 -23.45
CA ALA A 168 -19.69 10.96 -23.44
C ALA A 168 -19.62 12.28 -22.66
N THR A 169 -20.53 13.23 -22.94
CA THR A 169 -20.61 14.50 -22.21
C THR A 169 -20.80 14.29 -20.71
N LYS A 170 -21.65 13.35 -20.31
CA LYS A 170 -21.92 13.09 -18.90
C LYS A 170 -20.73 12.45 -18.19
N ILE A 171 -20.02 11.52 -18.83
CA ILE A 171 -18.76 10.96 -18.32
C ILE A 171 -17.71 12.06 -18.13
N THR A 172 -17.57 12.98 -19.07
CA THR A 172 -16.63 14.11 -18.93
C THR A 172 -16.98 14.98 -17.73
N LYS A 173 -18.27 15.30 -17.53
CA LYS A 173 -18.74 16.08 -16.37
C LYS A 173 -18.48 15.36 -15.04
N GLU A 174 -18.83 14.08 -14.96
CA GLU A 174 -18.62 13.23 -13.78
C GLU A 174 -17.12 13.08 -13.48
N PHE A 175 -16.28 12.92 -14.50
CA PHE A 175 -14.83 12.88 -14.33
C PHE A 175 -14.28 14.21 -13.80
N GLY A 176 -14.82 15.35 -14.22
CA GLY A 176 -14.48 16.65 -13.65
C GLY A 176 -14.86 16.76 -12.16
N HIS A 177 -16.03 16.25 -11.77
CA HIS A 177 -16.43 16.17 -10.35
C HIS A 177 -15.51 15.24 -9.56
N PHE A 178 -15.28 14.03 -10.07
CA PHE A 178 -14.34 13.06 -9.50
C PHE A 178 -12.95 13.68 -9.32
N GLY A 179 -12.46 14.41 -10.33
CA GLY A 179 -11.17 15.09 -10.27
C GLY A 179 -11.10 16.04 -9.08
N ARG A 180 -12.07 16.95 -8.94
CA ARG A 180 -12.11 17.90 -7.82
C ARG A 180 -12.19 17.20 -6.45
N GLU A 181 -13.10 16.25 -6.30
CA GLU A 181 -13.27 15.51 -5.04
C GLU A 181 -11.99 14.77 -4.64
N GLN A 182 -11.35 14.10 -5.60
CA GLN A 182 -10.12 13.35 -5.35
C GLN A 182 -8.91 14.27 -5.13
N LEU A 183 -8.86 15.45 -5.76
CA LEU A 183 -7.84 16.46 -5.46
C LEU A 183 -7.95 16.97 -4.04
N THR A 184 -9.17 17.28 -3.57
CA THR A 184 -9.41 17.67 -2.18
C THR A 184 -8.95 16.56 -1.22
N LEU A 185 -9.27 15.30 -1.52
CA LEU A 185 -8.82 14.18 -0.71
C LEU A 185 -7.28 14.03 -0.70
N LEU A 186 -6.62 14.21 -1.84
CA LEU A 186 -5.15 14.18 -1.94
C LEU A 186 -4.51 15.33 -1.16
N ALA A 187 -5.12 16.51 -1.18
CA ALA A 187 -4.70 17.67 -0.39
C ALA A 187 -4.87 17.42 1.12
N LEU A 188 -6.01 16.87 1.56
CA LEU A 188 -6.18 16.45 2.96
C LEU A 188 -5.16 15.40 3.36
N TRP A 189 -4.82 14.47 2.46
CA TRP A 189 -3.83 13.43 2.73
C TRP A 189 -2.41 14.00 2.86
N SER A 190 -2.03 15.03 2.10
CA SER A 190 -0.74 15.70 2.26
C SER A 190 -0.66 16.49 3.55
N LEU A 191 -1.72 17.23 3.93
CA LEU A 191 -1.83 17.88 5.24
C LEU A 191 -1.61 16.88 6.38
N TYR A 192 -2.29 15.74 6.31
CA TYR A 192 -2.18 14.67 7.31
C TYR A 192 -0.76 14.08 7.40
N LYS A 193 -0.12 13.78 6.26
CA LYS A 193 1.27 13.26 6.26
C LYS A 193 2.24 14.25 6.88
N ARG A 194 2.15 15.52 6.50
CA ARG A 194 3.00 16.59 7.04
C ARG A 194 2.80 16.76 8.54
N ALA A 195 1.56 16.66 9.03
CA ALA A 195 1.28 16.64 10.45
C ALA A 195 1.92 15.44 11.15
N CYS A 196 1.89 14.24 10.56
CA CYS A 196 2.55 13.07 11.15
C CYS A 196 4.08 13.18 11.16
N GLU A 197 4.68 13.89 10.19
CA GLU A 197 6.12 14.15 10.16
C GLU A 197 6.54 15.14 11.25
N ARG A 198 5.71 16.16 11.53
CA ARG A 198 6.00 17.19 12.54
C ARG A 198 5.62 16.77 13.95
N TRP A 199 4.49 16.09 14.08
CA TRP A 199 3.95 15.52 15.30
C TRP A 199 3.82 14.02 15.07
N PRO A 200 4.91 13.25 15.27
CA PRO A 200 4.84 11.81 15.19
C PRO A 200 3.79 11.36 16.20
N VAL A 201 2.61 11.02 15.69
CA VAL A 201 1.53 10.47 16.50
C VAL A 201 2.14 9.23 17.13
N LEU A 202 2.30 9.25 18.45
CA LEU A 202 2.62 8.07 19.22
C LEU A 202 1.47 7.10 18.97
N SER A 203 1.66 6.23 17.97
CA SER A 203 0.78 5.10 17.76
C SER A 203 0.92 4.27 19.03
N GLU A 204 -0.16 4.16 19.81
CA GLU A 204 -0.21 3.29 21.00
C GLU A 204 0.11 1.83 20.65
N ASP A 205 0.11 1.49 19.36
CA ASP A 205 0.63 0.23 18.84
C ASP A 205 2.15 0.13 19.07
N VAL A 206 2.51 -0.42 20.23
CA VAL A 206 3.87 -0.91 20.55
C VAL A 206 4.35 -1.75 19.38
N ALA A 207 5.35 -1.27 18.64
CA ALA A 207 5.97 -2.04 17.58
C ALA A 207 6.64 -3.28 18.20
N PRO A 208 6.11 -4.50 18.01
CA PRO A 208 6.53 -5.65 18.81
C PRO A 208 7.88 -6.24 18.35
N TRP A 209 8.50 -5.65 17.32
CA TRP A 209 9.72 -6.16 16.71
C TRP A 209 10.80 -5.09 16.75
N VAL A 210 11.84 -5.34 17.52
CA VAL A 210 12.97 -4.41 17.69
C VAL A 210 14.27 -5.05 17.25
N CYS A 211 15.13 -4.24 16.62
CA CYS A 211 16.54 -4.56 16.48
C CYS A 211 17.31 -3.82 17.56
N ARG A 212 17.98 -4.56 18.45
CA ARG A 212 18.75 -3.99 19.55
C ARG A 212 20.09 -3.39 19.12
N ILE A 213 20.77 -3.97 18.12
CA ILE A 213 22.04 -3.46 17.61
C ILE A 213 21.94 -1.99 17.15
N CYS A 214 20.85 -1.62 16.47
CA CYS A 214 20.66 -0.26 15.96
C CYS A 214 19.53 0.52 16.65
N CYS A 215 18.96 -0.05 17.73
CA CYS A 215 17.81 0.49 18.43
C CYS A 215 16.63 0.90 17.50
N ARG A 216 16.31 0.06 16.50
CA ARG A 216 15.21 0.34 15.55
C ARG A 216 14.02 -0.57 15.80
N ALA A 217 12.86 0.03 16.05
CA ALA A 217 11.58 -0.68 16.10
C ALA A 217 10.92 -0.75 14.71
N VAL A 218 10.22 -1.85 14.42
CA VAL A 218 9.46 -2.06 13.18
C VAL A 218 8.14 -2.78 13.45
N LYS A 219 7.13 -2.53 12.60
CA LYS A 219 5.76 -3.04 12.83
C LYS A 219 5.62 -4.56 12.64
N THR A 220 6.47 -5.20 11.85
CA THR A 220 6.28 -6.61 11.48
C THR A 220 7.58 -7.41 11.55
N LYS A 221 7.46 -8.71 11.86
CA LYS A 221 8.58 -9.65 11.83
C LYS A 221 9.29 -9.67 10.47
N ALA A 222 8.53 -9.57 9.38
CA ALA A 222 9.08 -9.53 8.03
C ALA A 222 9.92 -8.27 7.77
N ALA A 223 9.49 -7.11 8.29
CA ALA A 223 10.28 -5.89 8.23
C ALA A 223 11.56 -6.00 9.05
N LEU A 224 11.51 -6.61 10.24
CA LEU A 224 12.69 -6.86 11.08
C LEU A 224 13.67 -7.79 10.37
N GLY A 225 13.19 -8.89 9.78
CA GLY A 225 14.04 -9.79 9.00
C GLY A 225 14.67 -9.13 7.77
N ALA A 226 13.94 -8.25 7.08
CA ALA A 226 14.49 -7.46 5.97
C ALA A 226 15.56 -6.46 6.45
N HIS A 227 15.37 -5.87 7.63
CA HIS A 227 16.33 -5.00 8.26
C HIS A 227 17.59 -5.77 8.71
N PHE A 228 17.45 -6.91 9.38
CA PHE A 228 18.57 -7.79 9.74
C PHE A 228 19.41 -8.19 8.53
N PHE A 229 18.78 -8.53 7.41
CA PHE A 229 19.50 -8.84 6.18
C PHE A 229 20.27 -7.64 5.60
N LYS A 230 19.63 -6.47 5.52
CA LYS A 230 20.22 -5.28 4.87
C LYS A 230 21.28 -4.59 5.71
N THR A 231 21.03 -4.48 7.01
CA THR A 231 21.86 -3.69 7.94
C THR A 231 22.89 -4.56 8.66
N HIS A 232 22.52 -5.80 9.01
CA HIS A 232 23.35 -6.69 9.83
C HIS A 232 23.82 -7.94 9.08
N GLY A 233 23.55 -8.04 7.77
CA GLY A 233 23.98 -9.18 6.93
C GLY A 233 23.33 -10.53 7.28
N ARG A 234 22.35 -10.57 8.20
CA ARG A 234 21.73 -11.82 8.64
C ARG A 234 20.92 -12.46 7.52
N LEU A 235 21.29 -13.68 7.16
CA LEU A 235 20.59 -14.46 6.14
C LEU A 235 19.60 -15.42 6.78
N ALA A 236 18.36 -15.41 6.30
CA ALA A 236 17.37 -16.40 6.72
C ALA A 236 17.87 -17.82 6.40
N ALA A 237 17.69 -18.77 7.33
CA ALA A 237 18.25 -20.12 7.24
C ALA A 237 17.92 -20.83 5.91
N TYR A 238 16.67 -20.73 5.45
CA TYR A 238 16.24 -21.36 4.18
C TYR A 238 16.99 -20.82 2.94
N ARG A 239 17.45 -19.56 2.96
CA ARG A 239 18.14 -18.93 1.81
C ARG A 239 19.53 -19.52 1.57
N ARG A 240 20.17 -20.07 2.60
CA ARG A 240 21.49 -20.71 2.49
C ARG A 240 21.42 -22.05 1.74
N VAL A 241 20.26 -22.71 1.77
CA VAL A 241 20.02 -24.05 1.20
C VAL A 241 19.09 -24.03 -0.02
N THR A 242 18.64 -22.85 -0.47
CA THR A 242 17.74 -22.74 -1.65
C THR A 242 18.55 -22.85 -2.95
N GLY A 243 18.86 -24.08 -3.37
CA GLY A 243 19.50 -24.40 -4.65
C GLY A 243 18.55 -25.10 -5.62
N GLY A 244 18.50 -24.64 -6.88
CA GLY A 244 17.70 -25.29 -7.93
C GLY A 244 16.18 -25.20 -7.74
N THR A 245 15.46 -26.24 -8.18
CA THR A 245 13.99 -26.35 -8.05
C THR A 245 13.55 -27.57 -7.24
N VAL A 246 14.47 -28.46 -6.89
CA VAL A 246 14.19 -29.71 -6.16
C VAL A 246 14.64 -29.57 -4.70
N CYS A 247 13.75 -29.87 -3.76
CA CYS A 247 14.13 -29.98 -2.37
C CYS A 247 14.78 -31.35 -2.15
N ARG A 248 16.08 -31.39 -1.81
CA ARG A 248 16.78 -32.67 -1.59
C ARG A 248 16.38 -33.38 -0.29
N ALA A 249 15.74 -32.67 0.65
CA ALA A 249 15.24 -33.27 1.88
C ALA A 249 13.95 -34.07 1.62
N CYS A 250 12.92 -33.44 1.05
CA CYS A 250 11.67 -34.13 0.77
C CYS A 250 11.60 -34.78 -0.61
N GLY A 251 12.58 -34.53 -1.49
CA GLY A 251 12.66 -35.07 -2.85
C GLY A 251 11.68 -34.47 -3.87
N ARG A 252 10.91 -33.42 -3.52
CA ARG A 252 9.92 -32.79 -4.41
C ARG A 252 10.53 -31.71 -5.31
N ASN A 253 10.16 -31.70 -6.58
CA ASN A 253 10.45 -30.65 -7.55
C ASN A 253 9.32 -29.61 -7.56
N TYR A 254 9.68 -28.36 -7.32
CA TYR A 254 8.77 -27.22 -7.25
C TYR A 254 8.71 -26.40 -8.53
N TRP A 255 9.48 -26.79 -9.55
CA TRP A 255 9.60 -26.21 -10.89
C TRP A 255 10.12 -24.77 -10.97
N SER A 256 10.07 -24.02 -9.86
CA SER A 256 10.70 -22.72 -9.75
C SER A 256 11.42 -22.60 -8.41
N ARG A 257 12.55 -21.89 -8.42
CA ARG A 257 13.35 -21.62 -7.22
C ARG A 257 12.54 -20.85 -6.18
N THR A 258 11.63 -20.00 -6.64
CA THR A 258 10.71 -19.24 -5.80
C THR A 258 9.78 -20.15 -4.99
N ARG A 259 9.18 -21.15 -5.62
CA ARG A 259 8.29 -22.10 -4.93
C ARG A 259 9.07 -22.99 -3.97
N LEU A 260 10.28 -23.41 -4.34
CA LEU A 260 11.19 -24.12 -3.43
C LEU A 260 11.52 -23.26 -2.21
N ALA A 261 11.86 -21.97 -2.39
CA ALA A 261 12.16 -21.06 -1.29
C ALA A 261 10.97 -20.89 -0.31
N ILE A 262 9.75 -20.81 -0.84
CA ILE A 262 8.52 -20.75 -0.03
C ILE A 262 8.37 -22.04 0.78
N HIS A 263 8.52 -23.21 0.13
CA HIS A 263 8.47 -24.49 0.81
C HIS A 263 9.51 -24.59 1.93
N LEU A 264 10.77 -24.26 1.68
CA LEU A 264 11.83 -24.34 2.69
C LEU A 264 11.61 -23.38 3.86
N ARG A 265 11.02 -22.21 3.61
CA ARG A 265 10.61 -21.28 4.68
C ARG A 265 9.49 -21.87 5.54
N ASP A 266 8.51 -22.51 4.92
CA ASP A 266 7.31 -23.02 5.60
C ASP A 266 7.56 -24.42 6.21
N SER A 267 8.63 -25.12 5.82
CA SER A 267 9.03 -26.45 6.27
C SER A 267 10.43 -26.43 6.92
N PRO A 268 10.55 -26.01 8.20
CA PRO A 268 11.84 -25.90 8.87
C PRO A 268 12.58 -27.24 8.98
N SER A 269 11.87 -28.37 9.05
CA SER A 269 12.47 -29.72 9.05
C SER A 269 13.30 -29.99 7.79
N CYS A 270 12.77 -29.65 6.61
CA CYS A 270 13.51 -29.77 5.35
C CYS A 270 14.73 -28.85 5.32
N THR A 271 14.60 -27.63 5.87
CA THR A 271 15.74 -26.71 5.99
C THR A 271 16.83 -27.28 6.90
N SER A 272 16.47 -27.84 8.07
CA SER A 272 17.42 -28.48 8.99
C SER A 272 18.16 -29.64 8.35
N VAL A 273 17.44 -30.56 7.69
CA VAL A 273 18.05 -31.70 6.96
C VAL A 273 19.05 -31.21 5.92
N LEU A 274 18.69 -30.18 5.13
CA LEU A 274 19.59 -29.63 4.10
C LEU A 274 20.83 -28.96 4.69
N HIS A 275 20.73 -28.34 5.88
CA HIS A 275 21.89 -27.78 6.57
C HIS A 275 22.85 -28.87 7.06
N THR A 276 22.33 -30.00 7.53
CA THR A 276 23.15 -31.15 7.95
C THR A 276 23.91 -31.77 6.78
N LEU A 277 23.34 -31.72 5.57
CA LEU A 277 24.00 -32.18 4.35
C LEU A 277 25.00 -31.17 3.77
N GLU A 278 25.23 -30.03 4.44
CA GLU A 278 26.10 -28.94 3.98
C GLU A 278 25.81 -28.48 2.54
N ALA A 279 24.55 -28.62 2.09
CA ALA A 279 24.11 -28.26 0.76
C ALA A 279 23.99 -26.74 0.64
N THR A 280 25.13 -26.04 0.65
CA THR A 280 25.21 -24.61 0.42
C THR A 280 24.99 -24.31 -1.06
N SER A 281 24.09 -23.37 -1.35
CA SER A 281 23.81 -22.94 -2.72
C SER A 281 24.46 -21.59 -3.00
N ASP A 282 25.21 -21.48 -4.08
CA ASP A 282 25.81 -20.23 -4.57
C ASP A 282 25.03 -19.69 -5.81
N PRO A 283 24.88 -18.37 -6.06
CA PRO A 283 24.94 -17.22 -5.15
C PRO A 283 23.59 -16.87 -4.51
N PHE A 284 23.62 -16.09 -3.43
CA PHE A 284 22.47 -15.69 -2.62
C PHE A 284 21.29 -15.15 -3.46
N THR A 285 20.13 -15.81 -3.37
CA THR A 285 18.92 -15.33 -4.04
C THR A 285 18.38 -14.08 -3.36
N CYS A 286 17.78 -13.16 -4.13
CA CYS A 286 17.09 -12.01 -3.57
C CYS A 286 16.03 -12.46 -2.54
N GLY A 287 15.89 -11.73 -1.43
CA GLY A 287 14.94 -12.07 -0.36
C GLY A 287 13.49 -12.09 -0.85
N LEU A 288 12.66 -12.91 -0.21
CA LEU A 288 11.25 -13.06 -0.57
C LEU A 288 10.53 -11.70 -0.62
N GLY A 289 9.76 -11.46 -1.67
CA GLY A 289 9.03 -10.20 -1.86
C GLY A 289 9.86 -9.02 -2.37
N SER A 290 11.18 -9.14 -2.46
CA SER A 290 12.04 -8.14 -3.12
C SER A 290 11.75 -8.02 -4.62
N LYS A 291 12.17 -6.93 -5.26
CA LYS A 291 12.00 -6.73 -6.71
C LYS A 291 12.68 -7.85 -7.51
N GLY A 292 13.92 -8.19 -7.16
CA GLY A 292 14.64 -9.29 -7.80
C GLY A 292 13.93 -10.63 -7.65
N TRP A 293 13.35 -10.90 -6.48
CA TRP A 293 12.53 -12.10 -6.27
C TRP A 293 11.27 -12.10 -7.14
N ARG A 294 10.55 -10.98 -7.27
CA ARG A 294 9.35 -10.90 -8.13
C ARG A 294 9.70 -11.08 -9.61
N MET A 295 10.81 -10.50 -10.05
CA MET A 295 11.30 -10.67 -11.43
C MET A 295 11.68 -12.13 -11.70
N ALA A 296 12.39 -12.79 -10.78
CA ALA A 296 12.68 -14.22 -10.89
C ALA A 296 11.40 -15.07 -10.85
N ALA A 297 10.44 -14.74 -9.99
CA ALA A 297 9.16 -15.44 -9.91
C ALA A 297 8.33 -15.32 -11.19
N GLU A 298 8.35 -14.16 -11.87
CA GLU A 298 7.65 -13.96 -13.16
C GLU A 298 8.38 -14.69 -14.29
N ARG A 299 9.72 -14.64 -14.33
CA ARG A 299 10.54 -15.32 -15.34
C ARG A 299 10.47 -16.84 -15.23
N ASP A 300 10.52 -17.36 -14.00
CA ASP A 300 10.57 -18.78 -13.71
C ASP A 300 9.15 -19.33 -13.41
N PHE A 301 8.09 -18.59 -13.79
CA PHE A 301 6.71 -19.00 -13.54
C PHE A 301 6.34 -20.21 -14.39
N THR A 302 5.69 -21.18 -13.76
CA THR A 302 5.24 -22.43 -14.37
C THR A 302 3.97 -22.90 -13.69
N LEU A 303 3.02 -23.40 -14.46
CA LEU A 303 1.75 -23.93 -13.95
C LEU A 303 1.87 -25.37 -13.42
N ALA A 304 3.02 -26.02 -13.60
CA ALA A 304 3.22 -27.39 -13.14
C ALA A 304 3.09 -27.52 -11.62
N ILE A 305 2.43 -28.59 -11.17
CA ILE A 305 2.22 -28.92 -9.75
C ILE A 305 3.49 -29.59 -9.21
N PRO A 306 3.89 -29.38 -7.95
CA PRO A 306 5.06 -30.05 -7.40
C PRO A 306 4.99 -31.58 -7.52
N GLU A 307 6.08 -32.21 -7.94
CA GLU A 307 6.16 -33.66 -8.21
C GLU A 307 7.29 -34.30 -7.40
N GLN A 308 7.07 -35.52 -6.90
CA GLN A 308 8.09 -36.29 -6.19
C GLN A 308 9.11 -36.85 -7.18
N GLN A 309 10.39 -36.44 -7.09
CA GLN A 309 11.45 -36.90 -7.99
C GLN A 309 12.50 -37.79 -7.31
N VAL A 310 12.74 -37.59 -6.01
CA VAL A 310 13.75 -38.34 -5.24
C VAL A 310 13.09 -38.91 -3.99
N ALA A 311 13.60 -40.02 -3.44
CA ALA A 311 13.12 -40.51 -2.14
C ALA A 311 13.35 -39.45 -1.05
N ALA A 312 12.38 -39.29 -0.14
CA ALA A 312 12.52 -38.39 0.99
C ALA A 312 13.57 -38.91 1.97
N LEU A 313 14.39 -38.02 2.49
CA LEU A 313 15.33 -38.31 3.57
C LEU A 313 14.59 -38.32 4.91
N ASP A 314 15.12 -39.06 5.88
CA ASP A 314 14.56 -39.09 7.23
C ASP A 314 14.57 -37.69 7.85
N HIS A 315 13.46 -37.34 8.51
CA HIS A 315 13.23 -36.03 9.13
C HIS A 315 13.62 -36.00 10.62
N ASN A 316 14.20 -37.07 11.17
CA ASN A 316 14.75 -37.12 12.54
C ASN A 316 16.03 -36.29 12.73
N CYS A 317 16.05 -35.07 12.20
CA CYS A 317 17.16 -34.17 12.42
C CYS A 317 16.90 -33.38 13.71
N GLU A 318 17.84 -33.47 14.65
CA GLU A 318 17.87 -32.62 15.83
C GLU A 318 17.77 -31.15 15.42
N ARG A 319 17.07 -30.38 16.24
CA ARG A 319 16.82 -28.96 16.01
C ARG A 319 18.16 -28.21 16.08
N ARG A 320 18.74 -27.89 14.92
CA ARG A 320 19.98 -27.11 14.84
C ARG A 320 19.69 -25.62 14.91
N TRP A 321 20.31 -24.93 15.86
CA TRP A 321 20.26 -23.46 15.90
C TRP A 321 20.96 -22.82 14.70
N PRO A 322 20.43 -21.69 14.18
CA PRO A 322 21.16 -20.82 13.26
C PRO A 322 22.49 -20.36 13.85
N GLU A 323 23.48 -20.10 13.00
CA GLU A 323 24.82 -19.70 13.42
C GLU A 323 24.82 -18.43 14.30
N GLU A 324 23.95 -17.47 13.98
CA GLU A 324 23.80 -16.25 14.76
C GLU A 324 23.27 -16.51 16.18
N VAL A 325 22.39 -17.50 16.35
CA VAL A 325 21.83 -17.89 17.65
C VAL A 325 22.88 -18.65 18.46
N LYS A 326 23.62 -19.57 17.83
CA LYS A 326 24.73 -20.28 18.46
C LYS A 326 25.80 -19.33 19.00
N ARG A 327 26.23 -18.36 18.18
CA ARG A 327 27.21 -17.36 18.60
C ARG A 327 26.72 -16.49 19.75
N ALA A 328 25.44 -16.13 19.76
CA ALA A 328 24.85 -15.36 20.84
C ALA A 328 24.77 -16.16 22.15
N TYR A 329 24.38 -17.43 22.08
CA TYR A 329 24.41 -18.33 23.23
C TYR A 329 25.83 -18.49 23.79
N CYS A 330 26.82 -18.79 22.94
CA CYS A 330 28.22 -18.89 23.38
C CYS A 330 28.69 -17.60 24.07
N ALA A 331 28.43 -16.43 23.46
CA ALA A 331 28.81 -15.15 24.06
C ALA A 331 28.11 -14.89 25.41
N ALA A 332 26.86 -15.32 25.56
CA ALA A 332 26.14 -15.22 26.83
C ALA A 332 26.77 -16.15 27.89
N CYS A 333 27.08 -17.39 27.55
CA CYS A 333 27.75 -18.34 28.46
C CYS A 333 29.15 -17.84 28.87
N ASP A 334 29.94 -17.33 27.92
CA ASP A 334 31.26 -16.77 28.18
C ASP A 334 31.16 -15.61 29.18
N CYS A 335 30.22 -14.68 28.94
CA CYS A 335 29.98 -13.54 29.84
C CYS A 335 29.53 -13.95 31.25
N LEU A 336 28.69 -14.99 31.36
CA LEU A 336 28.22 -15.52 32.64
C LEU A 336 29.33 -16.25 33.42
N THR A 337 30.28 -16.87 32.72
CA THR A 337 31.39 -17.62 33.33
C THR A 337 32.48 -16.68 33.85
N GLU A 338 32.70 -15.54 33.20
CA GLU A 338 33.69 -14.54 33.62
C GLU A 338 33.23 -13.70 34.83
N ARG A 339 31.94 -13.70 35.16
CA ARG A 339 31.37 -12.84 36.19
C ARG A 339 31.41 -13.42 37.59
N ARG A 340 31.39 -12.51 38.58
CA ARG A 340 31.35 -12.85 40.00
C ARG A 340 29.96 -13.30 40.43
N VAL A 341 29.97 -14.03 41.52
CA VAL A 341 28.91 -14.90 41.97
C VAL A 341 27.74 -14.20 42.68
N ASP A 342 27.97 -13.03 43.28
CA ASP A 342 27.02 -12.41 44.20
C ASP A 342 26.21 -11.27 43.56
N GLU A 343 25.95 -11.35 42.25
CA GLU A 343 25.23 -10.32 41.51
C GLU A 343 23.71 -10.48 41.60
N SER A 344 23.00 -9.38 41.93
CA SER A 344 21.53 -9.39 41.99
C SER A 344 20.83 -9.68 40.66
N VAL A 345 19.59 -10.19 40.71
CA VAL A 345 18.72 -10.49 39.54
C VAL A 345 18.70 -9.37 38.47
N PRO A 346 18.53 -8.06 38.81
CA PRO A 346 18.52 -6.99 37.79
C PRO A 346 19.86 -6.82 37.06
N VAL A 347 20.97 -7.15 37.72
CA VAL A 347 22.31 -7.08 37.12
C VAL A 347 22.46 -8.18 36.08
N PHE A 348 22.11 -9.44 36.41
CA PHE A 348 22.10 -10.54 35.44
C PHE A 348 21.20 -10.25 34.24
N LYS A 349 19.98 -9.74 34.46
CA LYS A 349 19.07 -9.37 33.36
C LYS A 349 19.70 -8.33 32.43
N ARG A 350 20.27 -7.26 33.00
CA ARG A 350 20.92 -6.19 32.22
C ARG A 350 22.07 -6.75 31.39
N THR A 351 22.88 -7.62 31.99
CA THR A 351 24.04 -8.22 31.33
C THR A 351 23.63 -9.15 30.20
N LEU A 352 22.66 -10.03 30.41
CA LEU A 352 22.10 -10.85 29.35
C LEU A 352 21.51 -9.99 28.22
N LEU A 353 20.80 -8.91 28.58
CA LEU A 353 20.25 -7.97 27.60
C LEU A 353 21.37 -7.30 26.79
N GLU A 354 22.43 -6.81 27.43
CA GLU A 354 23.58 -6.16 26.79
C GLU A 354 24.30 -7.11 25.83
N VAL A 355 24.60 -8.34 26.26
CA VAL A 355 25.29 -9.33 25.41
C VAL A 355 24.41 -9.75 24.22
N LEU A 356 23.14 -10.06 24.47
CA LEU A 356 22.23 -10.51 23.41
C LEU A 356 21.85 -9.37 22.46
N ALA A 357 21.94 -8.11 22.90
CA ALA A 357 21.68 -6.93 22.07
C ALA A 357 22.69 -6.75 20.93
N ASP A 358 23.89 -7.33 21.04
CA ASP A 358 24.94 -7.29 20.01
C ASP A 358 24.65 -8.23 18.82
N PHE A 359 23.63 -9.07 18.94
CA PHE A 359 23.26 -10.04 17.91
C PHE A 359 21.91 -9.70 17.26
N PRO A 360 21.75 -9.95 15.95
CA PRO A 360 20.53 -9.63 15.23
C PRO A 360 19.45 -10.69 15.51
N LEU A 361 18.98 -10.82 16.74
CA LEU A 361 18.08 -11.88 17.21
C LEU A 361 16.60 -11.48 17.20
N TYR A 362 15.72 -12.45 16.95
CA TYR A 362 14.30 -12.29 17.29
C TYR A 362 14.09 -12.58 18.78
N TYR A 363 13.07 -11.98 19.40
CA TYR A 363 12.76 -12.26 20.82
C TYR A 363 12.51 -13.76 21.10
N VAL A 364 11.88 -14.48 20.16
CA VAL A 364 11.68 -15.93 20.28
C VAL A 364 13.02 -16.67 20.36
N GLU A 365 14.04 -16.23 19.63
CA GLU A 365 15.38 -16.83 19.68
C GLU A 365 16.11 -16.46 20.95
N VAL A 366 15.92 -15.24 21.46
CA VAL A 366 16.40 -14.83 22.78
C VAL A 366 15.81 -15.74 23.86
N ARG A 367 14.51 -16.03 23.81
CA ARG A 367 13.87 -16.99 24.73
C ARG A 367 14.45 -18.39 24.60
N GLU A 368 14.67 -18.88 23.39
CA GLU A 368 15.30 -20.20 23.19
C GLU A 368 16.72 -20.27 23.78
N ILE A 369 17.53 -19.22 23.62
CA ILE A 369 18.86 -19.13 24.24
C ILE A 369 18.75 -19.14 25.76
N LEU A 370 17.82 -18.36 26.31
CA LEU A 370 17.60 -18.24 27.74
C LEU A 370 17.12 -19.55 28.38
N ASP A 371 16.21 -20.27 27.71
CA ASP A 371 15.71 -21.56 28.19
C ASP A 371 16.83 -22.62 28.21
N GLU A 372 17.74 -22.60 27.24
CA GLU A 372 18.92 -23.48 27.21
C GLU A 372 19.92 -23.13 28.32
N ILE A 373 20.21 -21.84 28.53
CA ILE A 373 21.05 -21.37 29.64
C ILE A 373 20.47 -21.83 30.99
N GLU A 374 19.15 -21.76 31.17
CA GLU A 374 18.50 -22.27 32.38
C GLU A 374 18.69 -23.79 32.55
N ALA A 375 18.61 -24.56 31.46
CA ALA A 375 18.86 -26.01 31.50
C ALA A 375 20.31 -26.33 31.87
N ASP A 376 21.27 -25.63 31.27
CA ASP A 376 22.70 -25.83 31.52
C ASP A 376 23.08 -25.43 32.95
N VAL A 377 22.58 -24.30 33.45
CA VAL A 377 22.83 -23.86 34.83
C VAL A 377 22.30 -24.88 35.82
N ARG A 378 21.10 -25.44 35.59
CA ARG A 378 20.57 -26.52 36.43
C ARG A 378 21.46 -27.76 36.39
N LEU A 379 21.90 -28.18 35.21
CA LEU A 379 22.77 -29.35 35.06
C LEU A 379 24.10 -29.18 35.83
N VAL A 380 24.72 -27.99 35.74
CA VAL A 380 25.94 -27.67 36.47
C VAL A 380 25.71 -27.70 37.98
N VAL A 381 24.63 -27.09 38.46
CA VAL A 381 24.27 -27.09 39.90
C VAL A 381 24.01 -28.50 40.41
N ASP A 382 23.23 -29.30 39.70
CA ASP A 382 22.85 -30.66 40.09
C ASP A 382 24.06 -31.61 40.07
N SER A 383 25.03 -31.38 39.18
CA SER A 383 26.26 -32.16 39.12
C SER A 383 27.22 -31.92 40.30
N GLY A 384 26.99 -30.88 41.10
CA GLY A 384 27.89 -30.46 42.18
C GLY A 384 29.24 -29.89 41.70
N SER A 385 29.42 -29.71 40.38
CA SER A 385 30.65 -29.18 39.76
C SER A 385 30.62 -27.66 39.59
N ASN A 386 30.03 -26.95 40.55
CA ASN A 386 29.78 -25.52 40.45
C ASN A 386 30.97 -24.69 40.97
N ASP A 387 32.12 -24.79 40.30
CA ASP A 387 33.31 -24.01 40.64
C ASP A 387 33.13 -22.50 40.36
N TYR A 388 32.13 -22.15 39.53
CA TYR A 388 31.92 -20.80 39.03
C TYR A 388 30.88 -19.99 39.80
N TRP A 389 29.90 -20.62 40.44
CA TRP A 389 28.79 -19.94 41.12
C TRP A 389 28.49 -20.50 42.52
N THR A 390 28.06 -19.65 43.44
CA THR A 390 27.45 -20.05 44.71
C THR A 390 26.02 -20.49 44.43
N PRO A 391 25.42 -21.30 45.33
CA PRO A 391 24.01 -21.67 45.23
C PRO A 391 23.08 -20.44 45.12
N GLU A 392 23.42 -19.36 45.83
CA GLU A 392 22.67 -18.10 45.81
C GLU A 392 22.78 -17.40 44.44
N GLY A 393 23.99 -17.27 43.89
CA GLY A 393 24.22 -16.68 42.58
C GLY A 393 23.51 -17.45 41.45
N ALA A 394 23.58 -18.77 41.48
CA ALA A 394 22.87 -19.63 40.53
C ALA A 394 21.34 -19.46 40.63
N ALA A 395 20.79 -19.36 41.85
CA ALA A 395 19.37 -19.12 42.05
C ALA A 395 18.94 -17.74 41.49
N GLN A 396 19.76 -16.71 41.70
CA GLN A 396 19.49 -15.36 41.18
C GLN A 396 19.58 -15.29 39.65
N LEU A 397 20.52 -16.00 39.03
CA LEU A 397 20.61 -16.13 37.57
C LEU A 397 19.38 -16.85 36.99
N LEU A 398 18.98 -17.98 37.57
CA LEU A 398 17.79 -18.71 37.14
C LEU A 398 16.53 -17.85 37.23
N GLU A 399 16.40 -17.06 38.30
CA GLU A 399 15.29 -16.11 38.45
C GLU A 399 15.35 -14.98 37.40
N ALA A 400 16.54 -14.46 37.09
CA ALA A 400 16.73 -13.46 36.06
C ALA A 400 16.29 -13.97 34.68
N VAL A 401 16.67 -15.20 34.33
CA VAL A 401 16.31 -15.87 33.07
C VAL A 401 14.79 -16.11 32.97
N ARG A 402 14.16 -16.62 34.03
CA ARG A 402 12.70 -16.88 34.05
C ARG A 402 11.89 -15.61 33.93
N THR A 403 12.29 -14.56 34.63
CA THR A 403 11.56 -13.29 34.63
C THR A 403 11.89 -12.40 33.44
N PHE A 404 12.80 -12.80 32.54
CA PHE A 404 13.14 -12.04 31.34
C PHE A 404 11.98 -12.00 30.33
N SER A 405 11.37 -10.85 30.15
CA SER A 405 10.12 -10.66 29.39
C SER A 405 10.34 -10.05 28.00
N ALA A 406 9.28 -10.00 27.20
CA ALA A 406 9.29 -9.29 25.91
C ALA A 406 9.40 -7.77 26.11
N GLU A 407 8.87 -7.28 27.23
CA GLU A 407 8.98 -5.87 27.63
C GLU A 407 10.43 -5.53 27.93
N ASP A 408 11.17 -6.38 28.65
CA ASP A 408 12.61 -6.22 28.85
C ASP A 408 13.35 -6.15 27.50
N TRP A 409 12.99 -7.02 26.54
CA TRP A 409 13.59 -7.02 25.21
C TRP A 409 13.19 -5.81 24.33
N THR A 410 12.08 -5.13 24.60
CA THR A 410 11.61 -3.98 23.81
C THR A 410 11.86 -2.62 24.48
N SER A 411 12.12 -2.60 25.79
CA SER A 411 12.30 -1.38 26.59
C SER A 411 13.53 -0.57 26.19
N GLY A 412 13.39 0.75 26.09
CA GLY A 412 14.51 1.65 25.77
C GLY A 412 14.92 1.67 24.30
N VAL A 413 14.12 1.07 23.40
CA VAL A 413 14.30 1.22 21.96
C VAL A 413 13.46 2.42 21.51
N GLU A 414 14.11 3.43 20.94
CA GLU A 414 13.39 4.53 20.29
C GLU A 414 12.54 3.97 19.15
N LEU A 415 11.25 4.31 19.14
CA LEU A 415 10.41 4.02 17.98
C LEU A 415 10.93 4.84 16.80
N GLY A 416 11.78 4.24 15.98
CA GLY A 416 12.17 4.82 14.70
C GLY A 416 10.94 5.10 13.83
N ASP A 417 11.02 6.10 12.95
CA ASP A 417 9.97 6.61 12.04
C ASP A 417 8.65 5.84 12.12
N THR A 418 7.81 6.19 13.10
CA THR A 418 6.48 5.60 13.23
C THR A 418 5.72 5.92 11.94
N PRO A 419 5.35 4.90 11.14
CA PRO A 419 4.54 5.15 9.97
C PRO A 419 3.23 5.79 10.42
N PRO A 420 2.72 6.77 9.69
CA PRO A 420 1.47 7.44 10.03
C PRO A 420 0.36 6.41 10.28
N LYS A 421 -0.51 6.68 11.26
CA LYS A 421 -1.66 5.84 11.65
C LYS A 421 -2.42 5.33 10.41
N PHE A 422 -2.61 6.19 9.40
CA PHE A 422 -3.16 5.82 8.10
C PHE A 422 -2.07 5.72 7.02
N ALA A 423 -1.44 4.55 6.95
CA ALA A 423 -0.35 4.29 6.00
C ALA A 423 -0.78 4.28 4.51
N THR A 424 -2.07 4.16 4.21
CA THR A 424 -2.60 4.11 2.85
C THR A 424 -3.67 5.17 2.63
N LEU A 425 -3.76 5.70 1.40
CA LEU A 425 -4.82 6.64 1.03
C LEU A 425 -6.20 6.02 1.25
N LYS A 426 -6.42 4.73 0.94
CA LYS A 426 -7.72 4.06 1.13
C LYS A 426 -8.19 4.07 2.60
N ALA A 427 -7.28 3.80 3.53
CA ALA A 427 -7.58 3.87 4.96
C ALA A 427 -7.88 5.31 5.40
N PHE A 428 -7.08 6.27 4.90
CA PHE A 428 -7.31 7.70 5.14
C PHE A 428 -8.66 8.18 4.59
N THR A 429 -9.05 7.78 3.38
CA THR A 429 -10.35 8.11 2.77
C THR A 429 -11.52 7.58 3.60
N THR A 430 -11.38 6.36 4.13
CA THR A 430 -12.42 5.76 4.99
C THR A 430 -12.58 6.61 6.25
N MET A 431 -11.47 6.95 6.91
CA MET A 431 -11.49 7.84 8.07
C MET A 431 -12.11 9.21 7.75
N VAL A 432 -11.67 9.88 6.68
CA VAL A 432 -12.20 11.19 6.27
C VAL A 432 -13.70 11.16 6.01
N ARG A 433 -14.22 10.07 5.45
CA ARG A 433 -15.65 9.88 5.19
C ARG A 433 -16.45 9.68 6.47
N ASP A 434 -15.85 9.04 7.46
CA ASP A 434 -16.49 8.74 8.74
C ASP A 434 -16.34 9.91 9.75
N LEU A 435 -15.54 10.94 9.42
CA LEU A 435 -15.41 12.15 10.23
C LEU A 435 -16.70 12.98 10.22
N ASN A 436 -17.20 13.29 11.41
CA ASN A 436 -18.25 14.30 11.59
C ASN A 436 -17.64 15.71 11.51
N TRP A 437 -17.51 16.22 10.29
CA TRP A 437 -17.01 17.57 10.02
C TRP A 437 -17.81 18.65 10.77
N ALA A 438 -19.13 18.47 10.91
CA ALA A 438 -19.97 19.44 11.62
C ALA A 438 -19.60 19.55 13.11
N SER A 439 -19.29 18.43 13.77
CA SER A 439 -18.85 18.47 15.17
C SER A 439 -17.45 19.05 15.34
N LEU A 440 -16.54 18.82 14.38
CA LEU A 440 -15.17 19.32 14.43
C LEU A 440 -15.10 20.82 14.16
N LEU A 441 -15.96 21.32 13.28
CA LEU A 441 -15.96 22.73 12.91
C LEU A 441 -16.42 23.65 14.04
N GLY A 442 -17.09 23.13 15.09
CA GLY A 442 -17.28 23.75 16.41
C GLY A 442 -17.85 25.19 16.50
N CYS A 443 -18.02 25.90 15.38
CA CYS A 443 -18.06 27.35 15.37
C CYS A 443 -19.46 27.88 15.08
N SER A 444 -20.08 28.35 16.16
CA SER A 444 -20.64 29.71 16.27
C SER A 444 -20.37 30.61 15.04
N GLY A 445 -21.42 30.86 14.26
CA GLY A 445 -21.42 31.62 13.03
C GLY A 445 -21.22 33.13 13.19
N THR A 446 -20.17 33.58 13.88
CA THR A 446 -19.76 34.98 13.83
C THR A 446 -18.84 35.16 12.62
N HIS A 447 -19.44 35.32 11.44
CA HIS A 447 -18.77 35.85 10.25
C HIS A 447 -18.39 37.31 10.50
N VAL A 448 -17.31 37.55 11.25
CA VAL A 448 -16.77 38.90 11.45
C VAL A 448 -15.67 39.13 10.44
N THR A 449 -15.75 40.24 9.71
CA THR A 449 -14.64 40.72 8.89
C THR A 449 -13.50 41.12 9.82
N LEU A 450 -12.53 40.23 9.99
CA LEU A 450 -11.30 40.53 10.71
C LEU A 450 -10.50 41.54 9.88
N ARG A 451 -10.02 42.61 10.51
CA ARG A 451 -9.18 43.62 9.84
C ARG A 451 -7.78 43.09 9.51
N ASP A 452 -7.29 42.14 10.30
CA ASP A 452 -5.92 41.61 10.22
C ASP A 452 -5.92 40.07 10.13
N ALA A 453 -6.26 39.53 8.96
CA ALA A 453 -6.16 38.10 8.72
C ALA A 453 -4.71 37.67 8.42
N SER A 454 -4.23 36.63 9.09
CA SER A 454 -2.86 36.11 8.90
C SER A 454 -2.64 35.44 7.54
N VAL A 455 -3.73 34.96 6.94
CA VAL A 455 -3.76 34.29 5.63
C VAL A 455 -4.95 34.79 4.84
N LEU A 456 -4.68 35.26 3.62
CA LEU A 456 -5.69 35.62 2.64
C LEU A 456 -5.85 34.46 1.65
N LEU A 457 -7.07 33.98 1.45
CA LEU A 457 -7.38 32.99 0.41
C LEU A 457 -7.75 33.71 -0.87
N ASP A 458 -7.14 33.30 -1.97
CA ASP A 458 -7.51 33.74 -3.31
C ASP A 458 -8.86 33.13 -3.74
N ASP A 459 -9.44 33.64 -4.83
CA ASP A 459 -10.69 33.11 -5.39
C ASP A 459 -10.56 31.64 -5.81
N ASP A 460 -9.35 31.23 -6.21
CA ASP A 460 -8.99 29.87 -6.64
C ASP A 460 -8.34 29.06 -5.51
N TRP A 461 -8.81 29.22 -4.26
CA TRP A 461 -8.29 28.49 -3.10
C TRP A 461 -8.64 26.99 -3.07
N GLU A 462 -9.40 26.49 -4.05
CA GLU A 462 -9.70 25.08 -4.15
C GLU A 462 -8.44 24.26 -4.51
N ALA A 463 -8.44 22.98 -4.13
CA ALA A 463 -7.35 22.08 -4.46
C ALA A 463 -7.17 21.96 -5.98
N ALA A 464 -6.06 22.47 -6.49
CA ALA A 464 -5.75 22.50 -7.92
C ALA A 464 -4.27 22.17 -8.16
N TRP A 465 -3.97 21.62 -9.34
CA TRP A 465 -2.58 21.54 -9.79
C TRP A 465 -2.22 22.87 -10.43
N ASP A 466 -1.64 23.79 -9.66
CA ASP A 466 -1.43 25.18 -10.08
C ASP A 466 -0.55 25.37 -11.33
N ARG A 467 0.10 24.32 -11.89
CA ARG A 467 0.95 24.44 -13.09
C ARG A 467 0.89 23.19 -14.00
N PRO A 468 0.31 23.28 -15.21
CA PRO A 468 0.16 22.12 -16.09
C PRO A 468 1.45 21.48 -16.66
N SER A 469 2.56 22.18 -16.93
CA SER A 469 3.54 21.62 -17.89
C SER A 469 4.97 21.32 -17.42
N GLU A 470 5.59 22.05 -16.48
CA GLU A 470 7.05 21.88 -16.28
C GLU A 470 7.50 21.57 -14.85
N VAL A 471 6.82 22.08 -13.82
CA VAL A 471 7.27 21.93 -12.41
C VAL A 471 7.00 20.53 -11.83
N VAL A 472 6.07 19.76 -12.41
CA VAL A 472 5.82 18.36 -12.00
C VAL A 472 7.05 17.47 -12.21
N GLY A 473 7.99 17.86 -13.09
CA GLY A 473 9.28 17.18 -13.23
C GLY A 473 10.14 17.21 -11.96
N ASN A 474 10.02 18.26 -11.14
CA ASN A 474 10.83 18.46 -9.92
C ASN A 474 10.04 18.28 -8.61
N ALA A 475 8.73 18.56 -8.58
CA ALA A 475 7.89 18.29 -7.39
C ALA A 475 7.71 16.78 -7.09
N ALA A 476 7.97 15.91 -8.09
CA ALA A 476 7.93 14.46 -7.96
C ALA A 476 9.05 13.86 -7.09
N VAL A 477 9.95 14.67 -6.54
CA VAL A 477 11.07 14.17 -5.74
C VAL A 477 10.63 13.61 -4.37
N ARG A 478 9.37 13.80 -3.92
CA ARG A 478 8.94 13.33 -2.58
C ARG A 478 7.58 12.65 -2.39
N CYS A 479 6.84 12.25 -3.44
CA CYS A 479 5.43 11.79 -3.26
C CYS A 479 4.55 12.86 -2.58
N ASP A 480 4.93 14.12 -2.74
CA ASP A 480 4.37 15.19 -1.96
C ASP A 480 3.24 15.84 -2.73
N PHE A 481 2.00 15.47 -2.38
CA PHE A 481 0.79 16.14 -2.90
C PHE A 481 0.60 17.51 -2.24
N TRP A 482 1.60 18.01 -1.52
CA TRP A 482 1.63 19.39 -1.02
C TRP A 482 1.39 20.42 -2.11
N GLY A 483 1.93 20.20 -3.32
CA GLY A 483 1.71 21.08 -4.46
C GLY A 483 0.27 21.12 -5.00
N VAL A 484 -0.64 20.28 -4.48
CA VAL A 484 -2.08 20.34 -4.78
C VAL A 484 -2.79 21.36 -3.88
N LEU A 485 -2.18 21.72 -2.74
CA LEU A 485 -2.70 22.77 -1.87
C LEU A 485 -2.29 24.13 -2.41
N PRO A 486 -3.20 25.12 -2.49
CA PRO A 486 -2.83 26.50 -2.73
C PRO A 486 -1.86 27.00 -1.65
N GLY A 487 -0.94 27.89 -2.04
CA GLY A 487 0.10 28.42 -1.16
C GLY A 487 -0.43 29.05 0.14
N ALA A 488 -1.60 29.67 0.10
CA ALA A 488 -2.26 30.23 1.28
C ALA A 488 -2.63 29.14 2.31
N LEU A 489 -3.19 28.01 1.87
CA LEU A 489 -3.51 26.88 2.74
C LEU A 489 -2.26 26.16 3.25
N GLN A 490 -1.21 26.07 2.42
CA GLN A 490 0.08 25.55 2.85
C GLN A 490 0.64 26.37 4.03
N LYS A 491 0.66 27.70 3.89
CA LYS A 491 1.11 28.62 4.94
C LYS A 491 0.24 28.53 6.19
N ALA A 492 -1.08 28.49 6.05
CA ALA A 492 -2.00 28.33 7.18
C ALA A 492 -1.72 27.04 7.95
N TRP A 493 -1.52 25.93 7.25
CA TRP A 493 -1.23 24.66 7.88
C TRP A 493 0.13 24.64 8.59
N ASP A 494 1.17 25.22 7.99
CA ASP A 494 2.48 25.33 8.64
C ASP A 494 2.39 26.15 9.94
N LEU A 495 1.63 27.25 9.94
CA LEU A 495 1.36 28.02 11.16
C LEU A 495 0.65 27.18 12.24
N ILE A 496 -0.34 26.36 11.86
CA ILE A 496 -1.01 25.43 12.78
C ILE A 496 -0.01 24.42 13.35
N LEU A 497 0.86 23.85 12.50
CA LEU A 497 1.88 22.89 12.90
C LEU A 497 2.94 23.47 13.85
N ASP A 498 3.17 24.78 13.79
CA ASP A 498 4.04 25.51 14.71
C ASP A 498 3.30 25.99 15.99
N GLY A 499 2.02 25.61 16.16
CA GLY A 499 1.23 25.91 17.36
C GLY A 499 0.49 27.26 17.30
N HIS A 500 0.51 27.95 16.17
CA HIS A 500 -0.24 29.18 15.97
C HIS A 500 -1.71 28.90 15.60
N LYS A 501 -2.57 29.90 15.81
CA LYS A 501 -3.99 29.87 15.40
C LYS A 501 -4.20 30.88 14.26
N PRO A 502 -3.92 30.52 13.00
CA PRO A 502 -4.04 31.46 11.90
C PRO A 502 -5.50 31.89 11.71
N THR A 503 -5.70 33.19 11.53
CA THR A 503 -6.96 33.75 11.02
C THR A 503 -6.93 33.73 9.49
N VAL A 504 -7.99 33.23 8.89
CA VAL A 504 -8.13 33.09 7.44
C VAL A 504 -9.24 34.00 6.95
N GLN A 505 -8.95 34.82 5.95
CA GLN A 505 -9.92 35.67 5.27
C GLN A 505 -10.01 35.25 3.81
N GLN A 506 -11.22 34.96 3.34
CA GLN A 506 -11.46 34.80 1.92
C GLN A 506 -11.43 36.18 1.27
N GLY A 507 -10.59 36.36 0.26
CA GLY A 507 -10.62 37.55 -0.57
C GLY A 507 -12.03 37.74 -1.12
N LEU A 508 -12.60 38.93 -0.95
CA LEU A 508 -13.80 39.30 -1.70
C LEU A 508 -13.37 39.37 -3.15
N GLY A 509 -13.71 38.34 -3.93
CA GLY A 509 -13.18 38.18 -5.25
C GLY A 509 -13.26 39.44 -6.10
N SER A 510 -12.25 39.63 -6.94
CA SER A 510 -12.14 40.77 -7.85
C SER A 510 -13.41 40.97 -8.70
N GLY A 511 -14.16 39.89 -8.95
CA GLY A 511 -15.49 39.89 -9.57
C GLY A 511 -16.58 40.64 -8.78
N PHE A 512 -16.58 40.58 -7.45
CA PHE A 512 -17.56 41.29 -6.61
C PHE A 512 -17.30 42.80 -6.62
N LEU A 513 -16.03 43.21 -6.63
CA LEU A 513 -15.64 44.62 -6.78
C LEU A 513 -15.95 45.17 -8.17
N LEU A 514 -15.80 44.35 -9.23
CA LEU A 514 -16.22 44.69 -10.60
C LEU A 514 -17.76 44.80 -10.72
N GLN A 515 -18.51 43.94 -10.04
CA GLN A 515 -19.97 43.96 -10.03
C GLN A 515 -20.51 45.15 -9.21
N GLN A 516 -19.87 45.48 -8.08
CA GLN A 516 -20.17 46.71 -7.33
C GLN A 516 -19.79 47.97 -8.10
N ARG A 517 -18.64 48.02 -8.78
CA ARG A 517 -18.29 49.16 -9.66
C ARG A 517 -19.32 49.34 -10.77
N ARG A 518 -19.75 48.26 -11.43
CA ARG A 518 -20.82 48.32 -12.45
C ARG A 518 -22.17 48.77 -11.89
N GLN A 519 -22.53 48.37 -10.67
CA GLN A 519 -23.73 48.86 -10.00
C GLN A 519 -23.62 50.32 -9.57
N HIS A 520 -22.44 50.79 -9.17
CA HIS A 520 -22.20 52.18 -8.82
C HIS A 520 -22.22 53.09 -10.06
N GLN A 521 -21.69 52.62 -11.20
CA GLN A 521 -21.72 53.34 -12.47
C GLN A 521 -23.16 53.46 -13.02
N ARG A 522 -23.96 52.38 -12.94
CA ARG A 522 -25.40 52.39 -13.29
C ARG A 522 -26.31 53.22 -12.36
N ARG A 523 -25.78 53.73 -11.25
CA ARG A 523 -26.50 54.65 -10.35
C ARG A 523 -26.07 56.10 -10.55
N GLN A 524 -25.00 56.33 -11.31
CA GLN A 524 -24.50 57.67 -11.66
C GLN A 524 -24.92 58.10 -13.07
N ASP A 525 -25.25 57.14 -13.94
CA ASP A 525 -26.04 57.31 -15.15
C ASP A 525 -27.54 57.19 -14.84
#